data_AF-A0A7J5ZQK1-F1
#
_entry.id   AF-A0A7J5ZQK1-F1
#
_cell.length_a   1.000
_cell.length_b   1.000
_cell.length_c   1.000
_cell.angle_alpha   90.00
_cell.angle_beta   90.00
_cell.angle_gamma   90.00
#
_symmetry.space_group_name_H-M   'P 1'
#
loop_
_entity.id
_entity.type
_entity.pdbx_description
1 polymer ?
#
loop_
_entity_poly.entity_id
_entity_poly.type
_entity_poly.pdbx_seq_one_letter_code
_entity_poly.pdbx_strand_id
1 'polypeptide(L)'
;MTQLESLQVEQGLEIKMLSERKQELERCLTKLHEENEHLQSTVDNLKERTFVLEKLCHEKDLQLRQNQLELQEVRVSHRQLSAHLAEMTEERSLQGFSSNCHSLLSEIEQSMEQEELEQEREQLRLQLWEAYCQIRSICSQLRGNDITDSALSTDSSMDESSETSSAKDVPMGSLQSSLLELRRLTQNVLDGNESTGSRRSDEDVLEEQVRKLVEELREARELYEKEQEKIALLSLEVCSTREENERLRVSEVREPSEQLQNAIRDRDDAIAKKKAVEMELAKCKVDIMSLNSQLLDAIQQKFNLSQQLEAWQFASSGLFTTLPALEDDILRVIDQQLIDKHQGELLESPNSFSGAKPRTYGSSGASSRQASHLSDGDKRLFLFFKKN
;
A
#
# COMPACT_ATOMS: atom_id res chain seq x y z
N MET A 1 50.76 48.38 62.62
CA MET A 1 51.53 47.38 61.86
C MET A 1 50.74 46.09 61.76
N THR A 2 50.74 45.22 62.78
CA THR A 2 50.08 43.90 62.76
C THR A 2 48.63 43.84 62.24
N GLN A 3 47.76 44.79 62.62
CA GLN A 3 46.36 44.81 62.13
C GLN A 3 46.22 45.20 60.64
N LEU A 4 47.14 46.03 60.12
CA LEU A 4 47.17 46.35 58.69
C LEU A 4 47.69 45.15 57.89
N GLU A 5 48.69 44.46 58.41
CA GLU A 5 49.23 43.23 57.83
C GLU A 5 48.17 42.11 57.79
N SER A 6 47.37 41.92 58.84
CA SER A 6 46.30 40.91 58.84
C SER A 6 45.20 41.23 57.83
N LEU A 7 44.74 42.48 57.77
CA LEU A 7 43.73 42.92 56.78
C LEU A 7 44.24 42.79 55.35
N GLN A 8 45.53 43.10 55.11
CA GLN A 8 46.15 42.97 53.80
C GLN A 8 46.28 41.51 53.35
N VAL A 9 46.52 40.58 54.28
CA VAL A 9 46.50 39.12 54.00
C VAL A 9 45.08 38.63 53.72
N GLU A 10 44.10 39.06 54.50
CA GLU A 10 42.68 38.69 54.32
C GLU A 10 42.14 39.15 52.96
N GLN A 11 42.37 40.42 52.59
CA GLN A 11 42.04 40.96 51.27
C GLN A 11 42.76 40.21 50.14
N GLY A 12 44.02 39.81 50.34
CA GLY A 12 44.77 38.99 49.38
C GLY A 12 44.16 37.60 49.15
N LEU A 13 43.65 36.96 50.21
CA LEU A 13 42.95 35.68 50.13
C LEU A 13 41.58 35.81 49.46
N GLU A 14 40.82 36.87 49.77
CA GLU A 14 39.53 37.16 49.13
C GLU A 14 39.70 37.41 47.63
N ILE A 15 40.64 38.28 47.23
CA ILE A 15 40.96 38.55 45.82
C ILE A 15 41.37 37.26 45.10
N LYS A 16 42.16 36.38 45.75
CA LYS A 16 42.55 35.09 45.18
C LYS A 16 41.33 34.19 44.95
N MET A 17 40.46 34.01 45.95
CA MET A 17 39.24 33.21 45.80
C MET A 17 38.31 33.76 44.71
N LEU A 18 38.13 35.08 44.63
CA LEU A 18 37.32 35.73 43.60
C LEU A 18 37.94 35.55 42.20
N SER A 19 39.28 35.61 42.08
CA SER A 19 40.00 35.34 40.83
C SER A 19 39.88 33.87 40.40
N GLU A 20 40.01 32.92 41.32
CA GLU A 20 39.83 31.48 41.04
C GLU A 20 38.37 31.19 40.62
N ARG A 21 37.39 31.78 41.32
CA ARG A 21 35.97 31.66 40.95
C ARG A 21 35.67 32.28 39.59
N LYS A 22 36.28 33.42 39.27
CA LYS A 22 36.18 34.06 37.95
C LYS A 22 36.74 33.15 36.86
N GLN A 23 37.95 32.61 37.04
CA GLN A 23 38.58 31.71 36.05
C GLN A 23 37.75 30.44 35.81
N GLU A 24 37.11 29.88 36.85
CA GLU A 24 36.23 28.71 36.67
C GLU A 24 34.92 29.09 35.94
N LEU A 25 34.35 30.26 36.21
CA LEU A 25 33.21 30.77 35.44
C LEU A 25 33.57 31.02 33.98
N GLU A 26 34.75 31.60 33.69
CA GLU A 26 35.26 31.78 32.33
C GLU A 26 35.43 30.43 31.62
N ARG A 27 36.01 29.42 32.30
CA ARG A 27 36.14 28.04 31.76
C ARG A 27 34.80 27.35 31.52
N CYS A 28 33.79 27.59 32.35
CA CYS A 28 32.44 27.09 32.10
C CYS A 28 31.77 27.80 30.92
N LEU A 29 31.98 29.11 30.77
CA LEU A 29 31.45 29.87 29.63
C LEU A 29 32.10 29.44 28.30
N THR A 30 33.40 29.17 28.25
CA THR A 30 34.05 28.68 27.01
C THR A 30 33.51 27.32 26.60
N LYS A 31 33.37 26.38 27.55
CA LYS A 31 32.77 25.05 27.28
C LYS A 31 31.34 25.16 26.75
N LEU A 32 30.50 25.97 27.39
CA LEU A 32 29.12 26.18 26.94
C LEU A 32 29.06 26.87 25.56
N HIS A 33 30.04 27.72 25.22
CA HIS A 33 30.15 28.31 23.89
C HIS A 33 30.56 27.25 22.85
N GLU A 34 31.58 26.43 23.13
CA GLU A 34 32.02 25.32 22.27
C GLU A 34 30.88 24.30 22.02
N GLU A 35 30.13 23.95 23.07
CA GLU A 35 28.93 23.10 22.96
C GLU A 35 27.84 23.75 22.11
N ASN A 36 27.62 25.07 22.24
CA ASN A 36 26.62 25.80 21.45
C ASN A 36 27.02 25.89 19.96
N GLU A 37 28.28 26.18 19.64
CA GLU A 37 28.80 26.15 18.27
C GLU A 37 28.68 24.74 17.65
N HIS A 38 28.97 23.69 18.42
CA HIS A 38 28.77 22.31 17.95
C HIS A 38 27.28 22.02 17.69
N LEU A 39 26.38 22.39 18.62
CA LEU A 39 24.94 22.21 18.45
C LEU A 39 24.43 22.99 17.23
N GLN A 40 24.84 24.25 17.05
CA GLN A 40 24.51 25.07 15.89
C GLN A 40 24.94 24.39 14.59
N SER A 41 26.17 23.88 14.52
CA SER A 41 26.65 23.09 13.37
C SER A 41 25.78 21.85 13.11
N THR A 42 25.39 21.09 14.14
CA THR A 42 24.50 19.93 13.95
C THR A 42 23.11 20.33 13.48
N VAL A 43 22.57 21.45 13.97
CA VAL A 43 21.27 22.00 13.56
C VAL A 43 21.31 22.40 12.09
N ASP A 44 22.39 23.02 11.62
CA ASP A 44 22.50 23.44 10.22
C ASP A 44 22.68 22.24 9.27
N ASN A 45 23.48 21.24 9.64
CA ASN A 45 23.55 19.95 8.91
C ASN A 45 22.18 19.25 8.84
N LEU A 46 21.39 19.29 9.91
CA LEU A 46 20.04 18.71 9.92
C LEU A 46 19.05 19.51 9.06
N LYS A 47 19.16 20.84 9.00
CA LYS A 47 18.36 21.67 8.07
C LYS A 47 18.68 21.34 6.61
N GLU A 48 19.96 21.24 6.25
CA GLU A 48 20.38 20.87 4.89
C GLU A 48 19.86 19.48 4.50
N ARG A 49 20.01 18.48 5.38
CA ARG A 49 19.45 17.14 5.16
C ARG A 49 17.93 17.16 5.01
N THR A 50 17.22 17.95 5.80
CA THR A 50 15.76 18.09 5.73
C THR A 50 15.34 18.69 4.39
N PHE A 51 15.98 19.77 3.95
CA PHE A 51 15.72 20.43 2.67
C PHE A 51 15.96 19.51 1.46
N VAL A 52 16.99 18.65 1.51
CA VAL A 52 17.24 17.64 0.47
C VAL A 52 16.13 16.59 0.44
N LEU A 53 15.68 16.10 1.61
CA LEU A 53 14.59 15.14 1.71
C LEU A 53 13.25 15.73 1.23
N GLU A 54 12.93 16.98 1.59
CA GLU A 54 11.73 17.69 1.11
C GLU A 54 11.69 17.78 -0.43
N LYS A 55 12.82 18.10 -1.06
CA LYS A 55 12.95 18.11 -2.53
C LYS A 55 12.71 16.73 -3.15
N LEU A 56 13.32 15.68 -2.59
CA LEU A 56 13.17 14.31 -3.08
C LEU A 56 11.72 13.83 -2.92
N CYS A 57 11.05 14.14 -1.81
CA CYS A 57 9.62 13.85 -1.62
C CYS A 57 8.77 14.56 -2.70
N HIS A 58 9.03 15.83 -2.96
CA HIS A 58 8.29 16.59 -3.98
C HIS A 58 8.50 16.03 -5.39
N GLU A 59 9.73 15.61 -5.73
CA GLU A 59 10.03 14.96 -7.01
C GLU A 59 9.32 13.59 -7.13
N LYS A 60 9.28 12.81 -6.04
CA LYS A 60 8.57 11.52 -6.02
C LYS A 60 7.05 11.69 -6.13
N ASP A 61 6.47 12.72 -5.50
CA ASP A 61 5.05 13.07 -5.68
C ASP A 61 4.72 13.44 -7.13
N LEU A 62 5.62 14.15 -7.83
CA LEU A 62 5.47 14.48 -9.25
C LEU A 62 5.54 13.22 -10.13
N GLN A 63 6.53 12.35 -9.88
CA GLN A 63 6.67 11.05 -10.58
C GLN A 63 5.43 10.16 -10.38
N LEU A 64 4.90 10.07 -9.15
CA LEU A 64 3.69 9.31 -8.87
C LEU A 64 2.46 9.86 -9.60
N ARG A 65 2.30 11.18 -9.70
CA ARG A 65 1.20 11.81 -10.46
C ARG A 65 1.33 11.53 -11.96
N GLN A 66 2.54 11.57 -12.52
CA GLN A 66 2.77 11.22 -13.92
C GLN A 66 2.41 9.76 -14.18
N ASN A 67 2.94 8.83 -13.38
CA ASN A 67 2.65 7.39 -13.51
C ASN A 67 1.15 7.08 -13.36
N GLN A 68 0.41 7.85 -12.54
CA GLN A 68 -1.05 7.72 -12.42
C GLN A 68 -1.79 8.10 -13.70
N LEU A 69 -1.34 9.16 -14.41
CA LEU A 69 -1.91 9.58 -15.69
C LEU A 69 -1.60 8.56 -16.79
N GLU A 70 -0.36 8.10 -16.90
CA GLU A 70 0.05 7.07 -17.86
C GLU A 70 -0.70 5.76 -17.62
N LEU A 71 -0.88 5.34 -16.37
CA LEU A 71 -1.69 4.17 -16.01
C LEU A 71 -3.17 4.37 -16.37
N GLN A 72 -3.71 5.59 -16.25
CA GLN A 72 -5.08 5.89 -16.66
C GLN A 72 -5.22 5.78 -18.19
N GLU A 73 -4.26 6.31 -18.95
CA GLU A 73 -4.22 6.22 -20.41
C GLU A 73 -4.14 4.76 -20.89
N VAL A 74 -3.21 3.97 -20.35
CA VAL A 74 -3.08 2.53 -20.64
C VAL A 74 -4.36 1.75 -20.28
N ARG A 75 -5.05 2.13 -19.18
CA ARG A 75 -6.35 1.54 -18.83
C ARG A 75 -7.47 1.95 -19.79
N VAL A 76 -7.40 3.11 -20.42
CA VAL A 76 -8.38 3.53 -21.44
C VAL A 76 -8.11 2.80 -22.75
N SER A 77 -6.85 2.75 -23.22
CA SER A 77 -6.48 2.03 -24.45
C SER A 77 -6.74 0.53 -24.34
N HIS A 78 -6.44 -0.10 -23.20
CA HIS A 78 -6.79 -1.51 -22.97
C HIS A 78 -8.30 -1.78 -23.05
N ARG A 79 -9.15 -0.89 -22.52
CA ARG A 79 -10.62 -1.03 -22.65
C ARG A 79 -11.07 -0.87 -24.10
N GLN A 80 -10.51 0.09 -24.84
CA GLN A 80 -10.80 0.30 -26.26
C GLN A 80 -10.41 -0.94 -27.10
N LEU A 81 -9.20 -1.45 -26.91
CA LEU A 81 -8.73 -2.67 -27.58
C LEU A 81 -9.56 -3.90 -27.18
N SER A 82 -9.98 -4.02 -25.92
CA SER A 82 -10.84 -5.12 -25.47
C SER A 82 -12.24 -5.05 -26.08
N ALA A 83 -12.82 -3.85 -26.21
CA ALA A 83 -14.08 -3.64 -26.92
C ALA A 83 -13.94 -4.02 -28.40
N HIS A 84 -12.86 -3.58 -29.06
CA HIS A 84 -12.62 -3.90 -30.46
C HIS A 84 -12.36 -5.39 -30.70
N LEU A 85 -11.68 -6.09 -29.79
CA LEU A 85 -11.55 -7.55 -29.83
C LEU A 85 -12.90 -8.27 -29.63
N ALA A 86 -13.81 -7.70 -28.83
CA ALA A 86 -15.16 -8.23 -28.68
C ALA A 86 -15.96 -8.06 -29.99
N GLU A 87 -15.92 -6.88 -30.61
CA GLU A 87 -16.52 -6.60 -31.93
C GLU A 87 -16.01 -7.59 -32.99
N MET A 88 -14.69 -7.72 -33.16
CA MET A 88 -14.09 -8.66 -34.12
C MET A 88 -14.43 -10.14 -33.83
N THR A 89 -14.69 -10.48 -32.56
CA THR A 89 -15.12 -11.83 -32.16
C THR A 89 -16.59 -12.06 -32.48
N GLU A 90 -17.44 -11.05 -32.27
CA GLU A 90 -18.86 -11.07 -32.65
C GLU A 90 -19.01 -11.16 -34.17
N GLU A 91 -18.30 -10.33 -34.94
CA GLU A 91 -18.23 -10.42 -36.40
C GLU A 91 -17.82 -11.81 -36.89
N ARG A 92 -16.74 -12.39 -36.33
CA ARG A 92 -16.30 -13.75 -36.66
C ARG A 92 -17.36 -14.80 -36.30
N SER A 93 -18.12 -14.61 -35.21
CA SER A 93 -19.20 -15.52 -34.82
C SER A 93 -20.36 -15.48 -35.82
N LEU A 94 -20.78 -14.28 -36.25
CA LEU A 94 -21.80 -14.07 -37.28
C LEU A 94 -21.36 -14.67 -38.62
N GLN A 95 -20.09 -14.52 -38.97
CA GLN A 95 -19.50 -15.11 -40.18
C GLN A 95 -19.40 -16.65 -40.07
N GLY A 96 -19.20 -17.20 -38.87
CA GLY A 96 -19.29 -18.63 -38.60
C GLY A 96 -20.69 -19.20 -38.80
N PHE A 97 -21.73 -18.49 -38.36
CA PHE A 97 -23.12 -18.86 -38.66
C PHE A 97 -23.43 -18.76 -40.17
N SER A 98 -22.88 -17.76 -40.87
CA SER A 98 -23.01 -17.65 -42.34
C SER A 98 -22.28 -18.76 -43.11
N SER A 99 -21.26 -19.40 -42.51
CA SER A 99 -20.46 -20.45 -43.17
C SER A 99 -21.08 -21.85 -43.05
N ASN A 100 -21.97 -22.06 -42.08
CA ASN A 100 -22.72 -23.31 -41.89
C ASN A 100 -24.16 -23.24 -42.44
N CYS A 101 -24.57 -22.11 -43.00
CA CYS A 101 -25.76 -22.07 -43.86
C CYS A 101 -25.37 -22.61 -45.24
N HIS A 102 -25.81 -23.83 -45.55
CA HIS A 102 -25.94 -24.29 -46.93
C HIS A 102 -26.81 -23.27 -47.68
N SER A 103 -26.16 -22.37 -48.40
CA SER A 103 -26.83 -21.48 -49.34
C SER A 103 -27.45 -22.35 -50.42
N LEU A 104 -28.65 -22.00 -50.88
CA LEU A 104 -29.27 -22.64 -52.05
C LEU A 104 -28.31 -22.71 -53.25
N LEU A 105 -27.40 -21.73 -53.38
CA LEU A 105 -26.35 -21.75 -54.41
C LEU A 105 -25.36 -22.90 -54.22
N SER A 106 -24.94 -23.20 -52.98
CA SER A 106 -24.01 -24.30 -52.70
C SER A 106 -24.68 -25.67 -52.82
N GLU A 107 -25.97 -25.79 -52.47
CA GLU A 107 -26.76 -27.00 -52.77
C GLU A 107 -26.98 -27.17 -54.28
N ILE A 108 -27.20 -26.09 -55.03
CA ILE A 108 -27.35 -26.12 -56.49
C ILE A 108 -26.01 -26.47 -57.16
N GLU A 109 -24.89 -25.86 -56.75
CA GLU A 109 -23.55 -26.20 -57.23
C GLU A 109 -23.24 -27.68 -56.97
N GLN A 110 -23.44 -28.16 -55.73
CA GLN A 110 -23.20 -29.56 -55.38
C GLN A 110 -24.17 -30.52 -56.11
N SER A 111 -25.42 -30.12 -56.36
CA SER A 111 -26.37 -30.91 -57.15
C SER A 111 -26.05 -30.92 -58.64
N MET A 112 -25.45 -29.85 -59.17
CA MET A 112 -25.05 -29.72 -60.57
C MET A 112 -23.77 -30.52 -60.82
N GLU A 113 -22.78 -30.45 -59.93
CA GLU A 113 -21.60 -31.34 -59.90
C GLU A 113 -22.02 -32.82 -59.82
N GLN A 114 -23.02 -33.14 -58.98
CA GLN A 114 -23.58 -34.48 -58.89
C GLN A 114 -24.24 -34.92 -60.21
N GLU A 115 -24.99 -34.05 -60.89
CA GLU A 115 -25.62 -34.36 -62.18
C GLU A 115 -24.58 -34.54 -63.30
N GLU A 116 -23.54 -33.69 -63.36
CA GLU A 116 -22.42 -33.84 -64.29
C GLU A 116 -21.71 -35.20 -64.10
N LEU A 117 -21.43 -35.61 -62.86
CA LEU A 117 -20.87 -36.93 -62.56
C LEU A 117 -21.80 -38.09 -62.95
N GLU A 118 -23.12 -37.92 -62.84
CA GLU A 118 -24.08 -38.93 -63.32
C GLU A 118 -24.12 -39.02 -64.86
N GLN A 119 -23.99 -37.89 -65.56
CA GLN A 119 -23.87 -37.84 -67.01
C GLN A 119 -22.56 -38.49 -67.49
N GLU A 120 -21.41 -38.17 -66.85
CA GLU A 120 -20.13 -38.83 -67.12
C GLU A 120 -20.21 -40.35 -66.90
N ARG A 121 -20.85 -40.78 -65.80
CA ARG A 121 -21.04 -42.21 -65.49
C ARG A 121 -21.86 -42.92 -66.58
N GLU A 122 -22.95 -42.32 -67.06
CA GLU A 122 -23.77 -42.93 -68.11
C GLU A 122 -23.07 -42.87 -69.49
N GLN A 123 -22.26 -41.84 -69.76
CA GLN A 123 -21.42 -41.78 -70.97
C GLN A 123 -20.33 -42.85 -70.95
N LEU A 124 -19.64 -43.05 -69.82
CA LEU A 124 -18.69 -44.15 -69.61
C LEU A 124 -19.38 -45.51 -69.77
N ARG A 125 -20.64 -45.65 -69.33
CA ARG A 125 -21.44 -46.86 -69.50
C ARG A 125 -21.72 -47.16 -70.98
N LEU A 126 -22.06 -46.14 -71.77
CA LEU A 126 -22.25 -46.29 -73.23
C LEU A 126 -20.94 -46.67 -73.93
N GLN A 127 -19.82 -45.99 -73.61
CA GLN A 127 -18.49 -46.33 -74.15
C GLN A 127 -18.07 -47.76 -73.80
N LEU A 128 -18.36 -48.23 -72.59
CA LEU A 128 -18.07 -49.60 -72.15
C LEU A 128 -18.86 -50.63 -72.96
N TRP A 129 -20.13 -50.33 -73.29
CA TRP A 129 -20.97 -51.17 -74.14
C TRP A 129 -20.47 -51.18 -75.59
N GLU A 130 -20.10 -50.02 -76.15
CA GLU A 130 -19.49 -49.94 -77.49
C GLU A 130 -18.19 -50.75 -77.56
N ALA A 131 -17.31 -50.61 -76.56
CA ALA A 131 -16.07 -51.38 -76.46
C ALA A 131 -16.33 -52.88 -76.37
N TYR A 132 -17.32 -53.31 -75.58
CA TYR A 132 -17.75 -54.71 -75.50
C TYR A 132 -18.21 -55.26 -76.86
N CYS A 133 -19.05 -54.51 -77.58
CA CYS A 133 -19.51 -54.87 -78.93
C CYS A 133 -18.34 -54.94 -79.93
N GLN A 134 -17.39 -54.00 -79.86
CA GLN A 134 -16.19 -53.99 -80.70
C GLN A 134 -15.28 -55.21 -80.41
N ILE A 135 -15.02 -55.53 -79.15
CA ILE A 135 -14.24 -56.71 -78.73
C ILE A 135 -14.89 -57.99 -79.25
N ARG A 136 -16.21 -58.15 -79.09
CA ARG A 136 -16.96 -59.31 -79.60
C ARG A 136 -16.90 -59.41 -81.14
N SER A 137 -16.93 -58.27 -81.85
CA SER A 137 -16.73 -58.22 -83.31
C SER A 137 -15.32 -58.67 -83.70
N ILE A 138 -14.28 -58.19 -83.02
CA ILE A 138 -12.88 -58.57 -83.26
C ILE A 138 -12.65 -60.07 -82.98
N CYS A 139 -13.17 -60.60 -81.85
CA CYS A 139 -13.11 -62.04 -81.58
C CYS A 139 -13.79 -62.86 -82.68
N SER A 140 -14.89 -62.35 -83.26
CA SER A 140 -15.61 -62.99 -84.36
C SER A 140 -14.83 -62.92 -85.69
N GLN A 141 -14.11 -61.81 -85.95
CA GLN A 141 -13.24 -61.66 -87.12
C GLN A 141 -11.99 -62.55 -87.03
N LEU A 142 -11.35 -62.61 -85.86
CA LEU A 142 -10.20 -63.49 -85.60
C LEU A 142 -10.62 -64.96 -85.77
N ARG A 143 -11.77 -65.36 -85.22
CA ARG A 143 -12.36 -66.70 -85.42
C ARG A 143 -12.77 -66.98 -86.86
N GLY A 144 -13.20 -65.95 -87.60
CA GLY A 144 -13.59 -66.05 -89.02
C GLY A 144 -12.40 -66.12 -90.00
N ASN A 145 -11.19 -65.78 -89.56
CA ASN A 145 -9.97 -65.95 -90.35
C ASN A 145 -9.39 -67.37 -90.25
N ASP A 146 -9.82 -68.19 -89.28
CA ASP A 146 -9.50 -69.62 -89.15
C ASP A 146 -10.34 -70.53 -90.09
N ILE A 147 -10.84 -70.00 -91.22
CA ILE A 147 -11.58 -70.79 -92.23
C ILE A 147 -10.63 -71.25 -93.34
N THR A 148 -9.69 -72.12 -92.97
CA THR A 148 -9.21 -73.18 -93.87
C THR A 148 -9.26 -74.53 -93.17
N ASP A 149 -10.29 -75.29 -93.55
CA ASP A 149 -10.30 -76.75 -93.63
C ASP A 149 -10.16 -77.55 -92.31
N SER A 150 -11.30 -77.84 -91.68
CA SER A 150 -11.56 -79.17 -91.11
C SER A 150 -13.05 -79.41 -90.90
N ALA A 151 -13.58 -80.43 -91.59
CA ALA A 151 -14.94 -80.91 -91.42
C ALA A 151 -15.08 -81.87 -90.21
N LEU A 152 -16.33 -82.19 -89.87
CA LEU A 152 -16.81 -83.23 -88.93
C LEU A 152 -16.95 -82.82 -87.45
N SER A 153 -18.17 -82.37 -87.13
CA SER A 153 -19.00 -82.75 -85.98
C SER A 153 -18.39 -82.86 -84.57
N THR A 154 -18.94 -82.11 -83.61
CA THR A 154 -19.97 -82.69 -82.70
C THR A 154 -20.85 -81.64 -82.03
N ASP A 155 -22.04 -82.10 -81.64
CA ASP A 155 -23.01 -81.52 -80.70
C ASP A 155 -22.40 -80.65 -79.57
N SER A 156 -22.95 -79.45 -79.41
CA SER A 156 -22.91 -78.66 -78.17
C SER A 156 -24.11 -77.70 -78.15
N SER A 157 -25.25 -78.23 -77.72
CA SER A 157 -26.41 -77.42 -77.35
C SER A 157 -26.17 -76.66 -76.04
N MET A 158 -26.22 -75.32 -76.08
CA MET A 158 -26.77 -74.45 -75.02
C MET A 158 -26.71 -72.98 -75.48
N ASP A 159 -27.88 -72.50 -75.91
CA ASP A 159 -28.59 -71.29 -75.47
C ASP A 159 -27.89 -69.92 -75.27
N GLU A 160 -28.73 -68.88 -75.25
CA GLU A 160 -28.42 -67.49 -74.90
C GLU A 160 -27.49 -66.72 -75.86
N SER A 161 -28.00 -66.51 -77.07
CA SER A 161 -27.60 -65.39 -77.93
C SER A 161 -28.80 -64.60 -78.42
N SER A 162 -29.54 -63.90 -77.52
CA SER A 162 -30.49 -62.83 -77.91
C SER A 162 -30.92 -61.78 -76.85
N GLU A 163 -30.38 -61.70 -75.62
CA GLU A 163 -30.84 -60.70 -74.63
C GLU A 163 -29.75 -59.76 -74.07
N THR A 164 -29.19 -58.84 -74.88
CA THR A 164 -28.48 -57.62 -74.41
C THR A 164 -28.54 -56.46 -75.43
N SER A 165 -29.75 -56.07 -75.86
CA SER A 165 -29.97 -54.91 -76.76
C SER A 165 -29.89 -53.54 -76.06
N SER A 166 -29.32 -53.49 -74.86
CA SER A 166 -29.35 -52.33 -73.96
C SER A 166 -28.04 -52.24 -73.15
N ALA A 167 -27.50 -51.03 -73.03
CA ALA A 167 -26.32 -50.75 -72.19
C ALA A 167 -26.60 -50.98 -70.69
N LYS A 168 -27.86 -51.13 -70.28
CA LYS A 168 -28.22 -51.42 -68.87
C LYS A 168 -27.95 -52.87 -68.46
N ASP A 169 -27.81 -53.78 -69.42
CA ASP A 169 -27.91 -55.23 -69.16
C ASP A 169 -26.62 -56.01 -69.45
N VAL A 170 -25.45 -55.35 -69.54
CA VAL A 170 -24.14 -56.01 -69.63
C VAL A 170 -23.86 -56.80 -68.33
N PRO A 171 -23.85 -58.15 -68.33
CA PRO A 171 -23.69 -58.90 -67.08
C PRO A 171 -22.28 -58.72 -66.51
N MET A 172 -22.17 -58.63 -65.19
CA MET A 172 -20.87 -58.48 -64.51
C MET A 172 -19.94 -59.64 -64.91
N GLY A 173 -18.78 -59.32 -65.48
CA GLY A 173 -17.81 -60.30 -65.98
C GLY A 173 -17.95 -60.70 -67.46
N SER A 174 -19.01 -60.31 -68.18
CA SER A 174 -19.16 -60.62 -69.62
C SER A 174 -18.04 -60.00 -70.47
N LEU A 175 -17.75 -58.71 -70.28
CA LEU A 175 -16.60 -58.03 -70.87
C LEU A 175 -15.28 -58.70 -70.49
N GLN A 176 -15.14 -59.18 -69.24
CA GLN A 176 -13.93 -59.85 -68.77
C GLN A 176 -13.75 -61.21 -69.47
N SER A 177 -14.81 -61.97 -69.68
CA SER A 177 -14.80 -63.20 -70.49
C SER A 177 -14.44 -62.92 -71.95
N SER A 178 -15.03 -61.87 -72.56
CA SER A 178 -14.70 -61.48 -73.94
C SER A 178 -13.27 -60.95 -74.09
N LEU A 179 -12.74 -60.25 -73.08
CA LEU A 179 -11.34 -59.83 -73.02
C LEU A 179 -10.38 -61.02 -72.77
N LEU A 180 -10.79 -62.04 -72.01
CA LEU A 180 -10.02 -63.27 -71.85
C LEU A 180 -10.00 -64.10 -73.14
N GLU A 181 -11.12 -64.14 -73.88
CA GLU A 181 -11.17 -64.76 -75.21
C GLU A 181 -10.32 -63.99 -76.22
N LEU A 182 -10.45 -62.66 -76.28
CA LEU A 182 -9.60 -61.80 -77.11
C LEU A 182 -8.14 -62.01 -76.73
N ARG A 183 -7.79 -61.98 -75.44
CA ARG A 183 -6.44 -62.23 -74.95
C ARG A 183 -5.93 -63.61 -75.36
N ARG A 184 -6.74 -64.67 -75.31
CA ARG A 184 -6.33 -66.01 -75.80
C ARG A 184 -6.06 -65.98 -77.31
N LEU A 185 -6.95 -65.38 -78.11
CA LEU A 185 -6.79 -65.24 -79.55
C LEU A 185 -5.58 -64.38 -79.93
N THR A 186 -5.33 -63.28 -79.21
CA THR A 186 -4.18 -62.39 -79.42
C THR A 186 -2.89 -63.00 -78.86
N GLN A 187 -2.91 -63.75 -77.76
CA GLN A 187 -1.75 -64.48 -77.22
C GLN A 187 -1.30 -65.56 -78.20
N ASN A 188 -2.22 -66.27 -78.85
CA ASN A 188 -1.88 -67.19 -79.96
C ASN A 188 -1.16 -66.48 -81.13
N VAL A 189 -1.34 -65.16 -81.29
CA VAL A 189 -0.63 -64.32 -82.28
C VAL A 189 0.65 -63.70 -81.69
N LEU A 190 0.69 -63.45 -80.37
CA LEU A 190 1.80 -62.81 -79.64
C LEU A 190 2.84 -63.78 -79.07
N ASP A 191 2.56 -65.08 -78.95
CA ASP A 191 3.56 -66.11 -78.65
C ASP A 191 4.58 -66.25 -79.80
N GLY A 192 4.34 -65.59 -80.94
CA GLY A 192 5.33 -65.32 -81.99
C GLY A 192 6.19 -64.05 -81.78
N ASN A 193 6.04 -63.32 -80.66
CA ASN A 193 6.67 -62.01 -80.42
C ASN A 193 6.91 -61.70 -78.92
N GLU A 194 7.74 -62.53 -78.27
CA GLU A 194 8.32 -62.23 -76.95
C GLU A 194 9.57 -61.34 -77.09
N SER A 195 9.49 -60.05 -76.70
CA SER A 195 10.67 -59.24 -76.42
C SER A 195 10.36 -58.01 -75.55
N THR A 196 10.70 -58.06 -74.26
CA THR A 196 10.52 -56.96 -73.30
C THR A 196 11.86 -56.32 -72.92
N GLY A 197 12.24 -55.24 -73.63
CA GLY A 197 13.51 -54.52 -73.40
C GLY A 197 13.43 -53.24 -72.56
N SER A 198 12.23 -52.73 -72.27
CA SER A 198 12.01 -51.31 -71.93
C SER A 198 11.98 -50.94 -70.43
N ARG A 199 12.34 -51.84 -69.50
CA ARG A 199 12.12 -51.60 -68.05
C ARG A 199 13.26 -50.97 -67.26
N ARG A 200 14.46 -50.82 -67.84
CA ARG A 200 15.67 -50.38 -67.09
C ARG A 200 15.87 -48.86 -67.02
N SER A 201 15.17 -48.08 -67.85
CA SER A 201 15.33 -46.62 -67.92
C SER A 201 14.71 -45.88 -66.74
N ASP A 202 13.56 -46.36 -66.26
CA ASP A 202 12.73 -45.60 -65.32
C ASP A 202 13.20 -45.78 -63.86
N GLU A 203 13.93 -46.86 -63.58
CA GLU A 203 14.46 -47.21 -62.26
C GLU A 203 15.60 -46.25 -61.84
N ASP A 204 16.54 -45.99 -62.75
CA ASP A 204 17.66 -45.04 -62.52
C ASP A 204 17.16 -43.59 -62.27
N VAL A 205 16.06 -43.18 -62.91
CA VAL A 205 15.45 -41.84 -62.75
C VAL A 205 14.78 -41.70 -61.38
N LEU A 206 14.12 -42.76 -60.89
CA LEU A 206 13.48 -42.78 -59.59
C LEU A 206 14.51 -42.76 -58.45
N GLU A 207 15.63 -43.48 -58.58
CA GLU A 207 16.73 -43.40 -57.61
C GLU A 207 17.27 -41.97 -57.43
N GLU A 208 17.42 -41.23 -58.53
CA GLU A 208 17.95 -39.86 -58.48
C GLU A 208 16.95 -38.88 -57.86
N GLN A 209 15.64 -39.09 -58.04
CA GLN A 209 14.61 -38.34 -57.33
C GLN A 209 14.58 -38.66 -55.84
N VAL A 210 14.77 -39.93 -55.45
CA VAL A 210 14.92 -40.32 -54.03
C VAL A 210 16.17 -39.67 -53.42
N ARG A 211 17.31 -39.64 -54.12
CA ARG A 211 18.53 -38.96 -53.65
C ARG A 211 18.30 -37.47 -53.40
N LYS A 212 17.58 -36.76 -54.29
CA LYS A 212 17.22 -35.35 -54.08
C LYS A 212 16.32 -35.13 -52.87
N LEU A 213 15.23 -35.89 -52.75
CA LEU A 213 14.29 -35.76 -51.63
C LEU A 213 14.94 -36.05 -50.27
N VAL A 214 15.94 -36.94 -50.22
CA VAL A 214 16.72 -37.20 -49.00
C VAL A 214 17.55 -35.98 -48.59
N GLU A 215 18.20 -35.29 -49.53
CA GLU A 215 19.00 -34.10 -49.22
C GLU A 215 18.13 -32.88 -48.91
N GLU A 216 16.99 -32.70 -49.58
CA GLU A 216 16.00 -31.69 -49.21
C GLU A 216 15.47 -31.91 -47.77
N LEU A 217 15.23 -33.18 -47.37
CA LEU A 217 14.90 -33.55 -45.99
C LEU A 217 16.05 -33.29 -45.00
N ARG A 218 17.31 -33.46 -45.43
CA ARG A 218 18.49 -33.19 -44.60
C ARG A 218 18.66 -31.69 -44.36
N GLU A 219 18.54 -30.87 -45.40
CA GLU A 219 18.59 -29.40 -45.30
C GLU A 219 17.44 -28.84 -44.45
N ALA A 220 16.22 -29.36 -44.64
CA ALA A 220 15.07 -28.98 -43.81
C ALA A 220 15.27 -29.31 -42.33
N ARG A 221 15.90 -30.45 -42.01
CA ARG A 221 16.26 -30.83 -40.64
C ARG A 221 17.29 -29.88 -40.03
N GLU A 222 18.35 -29.54 -40.76
CA GLU A 222 19.38 -28.61 -40.27
C GLU A 222 18.81 -27.20 -40.02
N LEU A 223 17.88 -26.73 -40.86
CA LEU A 223 17.19 -25.46 -40.65
C LEU A 223 16.28 -25.52 -39.42
N TYR A 224 15.56 -26.62 -39.22
CA TYR A 224 14.73 -26.84 -38.04
C TYR A 224 15.56 -26.83 -36.74
N GLU A 225 16.70 -27.53 -36.69
CA GLU A 225 17.61 -27.49 -35.53
C GLU A 225 18.13 -26.07 -35.25
N LYS A 226 18.55 -25.33 -36.28
CA LYS A 226 19.02 -23.93 -36.13
C LYS A 226 17.93 -22.99 -35.60
N GLU A 227 16.67 -23.16 -36.01
CA GLU A 227 15.55 -22.40 -35.42
C GLU A 227 15.23 -22.85 -34.00
N GLN A 228 15.34 -24.15 -33.70
CA GLN A 228 15.13 -24.69 -32.35
C GLN A 228 16.21 -24.16 -31.36
N GLU A 229 17.47 -24.04 -31.79
CA GLU A 229 18.55 -23.40 -31.02
C GLU A 229 18.28 -21.91 -30.77
N LYS A 230 17.84 -21.16 -31.79
CA LYS A 230 17.44 -19.74 -31.62
C LYS A 230 16.29 -19.58 -30.63
N ILE A 231 15.27 -20.43 -30.73
CA ILE A 231 14.14 -20.45 -29.79
C ILE A 231 14.63 -20.73 -28.37
N ALA A 232 15.58 -21.65 -28.18
CA ALA A 232 16.16 -21.92 -26.86
C ALA A 232 16.94 -20.71 -26.30
N LEU A 233 17.76 -20.04 -27.12
CA LEU A 233 18.49 -18.83 -26.72
C LEU A 233 17.54 -17.69 -26.35
N LEU A 234 16.55 -17.40 -27.19
CA LEU A 234 15.53 -16.36 -26.93
C LEU A 234 14.69 -16.69 -25.69
N SER A 235 14.37 -17.96 -25.45
CA SER A 235 13.66 -18.39 -24.23
C SER A 235 14.49 -18.13 -22.97
N LEU A 236 15.80 -18.33 -23.04
CA LEU A 236 16.73 -18.11 -21.93
C LEU A 236 16.93 -16.60 -21.66
N GLU A 237 16.98 -15.77 -22.70
CA GLU A 237 16.99 -14.31 -22.60
C GLU A 237 15.66 -13.77 -22.02
N VAL A 238 14.52 -14.29 -22.45
CA VAL A 238 13.19 -13.97 -21.88
C VAL A 238 13.11 -14.38 -20.41
N CYS A 239 13.66 -15.53 -20.02
CA CYS A 239 13.76 -15.93 -18.60
C CYS A 239 14.65 -14.98 -17.81
N SER A 240 15.85 -14.65 -18.31
CA SER A 240 16.80 -13.75 -17.63
C SER A 240 16.21 -12.35 -17.41
N THR A 241 15.64 -11.76 -18.46
CA THR A 241 15.01 -10.43 -18.40
C THR A 241 13.76 -10.43 -17.50
N ARG A 242 12.99 -11.53 -17.47
CA ARG A 242 11.86 -11.71 -16.55
C ARG A 242 12.31 -11.75 -15.09
N GLU A 243 13.35 -12.53 -14.76
CA GLU A 243 13.91 -12.59 -13.40
C GLU A 243 14.45 -11.24 -12.95
N GLU A 244 15.14 -10.51 -13.82
CA GLU A 244 15.64 -9.16 -13.51
C GLU A 244 14.49 -8.17 -13.27
N ASN A 245 13.45 -8.19 -14.12
CA ASN A 245 12.26 -7.37 -13.94
C ASN A 245 11.51 -7.69 -12.64
N GLU A 246 11.42 -8.97 -12.26
CA GLU A 246 10.81 -9.40 -11.01
C GLU A 246 11.62 -8.98 -9.78
N ARG A 247 12.97 -9.07 -9.83
CA ARG A 247 13.86 -8.53 -8.79
C ARG A 247 13.71 -7.01 -8.64
N LEU A 248 13.66 -6.27 -9.75
CA LEU A 248 13.46 -4.82 -9.74
C LEU A 248 12.10 -4.46 -9.15
N ARG A 249 11.01 -5.14 -9.55
CA ARG A 249 9.67 -4.93 -8.96
C ARG A 249 9.62 -5.23 -7.46
N VAL A 250 10.24 -6.32 -7.01
CA VAL A 250 10.30 -6.64 -5.57
C VAL A 250 11.08 -5.57 -4.82
N SER A 251 12.20 -5.09 -5.35
CA SER A 251 12.98 -4.00 -4.75
C SER A 251 12.20 -2.68 -4.70
N GLU A 252 11.58 -2.28 -5.82
CA GLU A 252 10.80 -1.04 -5.97
C GLU A 252 9.59 -0.98 -5.04
N VAL A 253 8.96 -2.12 -4.73
CA VAL A 253 7.83 -2.16 -3.77
C VAL A 253 8.33 -2.27 -2.32
N ARG A 254 9.45 -2.96 -2.08
CA ARG A 254 9.97 -3.23 -0.72
C ARG A 254 10.66 -2.01 -0.11
N GLU A 255 11.52 -1.33 -0.85
CA GLU A 255 12.28 -0.16 -0.39
C GLU A 255 11.37 0.96 0.16
N PRO A 256 10.35 1.47 -0.57
CA PRO A 256 9.46 2.52 -0.06
C PRO A 256 8.61 2.06 1.13
N SER A 257 8.25 0.76 1.18
CA SER A 257 7.48 0.18 2.29
C SER A 257 8.31 0.14 3.58
N GLU A 258 9.58 -0.28 3.49
CA GLU A 258 10.51 -0.29 4.63
C GLU A 258 10.88 1.12 5.07
N GLN A 259 11.10 2.05 4.14
CA GLN A 259 11.32 3.47 4.44
C GLN A 259 10.12 4.10 5.16
N LEU A 260 8.89 3.82 4.70
CA LEU A 260 7.66 4.26 5.36
C LEU A 260 7.50 3.67 6.77
N GLN A 261 7.76 2.37 6.94
CA GLN A 261 7.72 1.72 8.26
C GLN A 261 8.75 2.30 9.23
N ASN A 262 9.97 2.58 8.76
CA ASN A 262 11.00 3.24 9.55
C ASN A 262 10.56 4.65 9.97
N ALA A 263 10.03 5.46 9.04
CA ALA A 263 9.52 6.80 9.35
C ALA A 263 8.34 6.80 10.34
N ILE A 264 7.45 5.79 10.27
CA ILE A 264 6.36 5.60 11.24
C ILE A 264 6.93 5.30 12.64
N ARG A 265 7.90 4.38 12.75
CA ARG A 265 8.54 4.05 14.03
C ARG A 265 9.24 5.26 14.64
N ASP A 266 10.03 5.99 13.85
CA ASP A 266 10.77 7.17 14.32
C ASP A 266 9.81 8.29 14.80
N ARG A 267 8.68 8.48 14.11
CA ARG A 267 7.58 9.37 14.55
C ARG A 267 6.99 8.92 15.88
N ASP A 268 6.72 7.63 16.04
CA ASP A 268 6.07 7.10 17.23
C ASP A 268 7.01 7.15 18.46
N ASP A 269 8.31 6.91 18.27
CA ASP A 269 9.36 7.15 19.26
C ASP A 269 9.46 8.63 19.66
N ALA A 270 9.37 9.55 18.69
CA ALA A 270 9.35 10.99 18.97
C ALA A 270 8.09 11.40 19.75
N ILE A 271 6.92 10.83 19.45
CA ILE A 271 5.67 11.03 20.20
C ILE A 271 5.81 10.47 21.63
N ALA A 272 6.43 9.31 21.82
CA ALA A 272 6.68 8.73 23.14
C ALA A 272 7.60 9.61 23.98
N LYS A 273 8.71 10.09 23.41
CA LYS A 273 9.64 11.05 24.05
C LYS A 273 8.94 12.36 24.40
N LYS A 274 8.14 12.93 23.50
CA LYS A 274 7.33 14.12 23.77
C LYS A 274 6.40 13.92 24.97
N LYS A 275 5.64 12.82 24.99
CA LYS A 275 4.74 12.50 26.11
C LYS A 275 5.49 12.33 27.44
N ALA A 276 6.68 11.74 27.43
CA ALA A 276 7.52 11.64 28.62
C ALA A 276 7.93 13.01 29.18
N VAL A 277 8.37 13.92 28.30
CA VAL A 277 8.70 15.31 28.69
C VAL A 277 7.46 16.08 29.16
N GLU A 278 6.30 15.90 28.52
CA GLU A 278 5.03 16.50 28.96
C GLU A 278 4.60 16.02 30.36
N MET A 279 4.84 14.73 30.70
CA MET A 279 4.58 14.19 32.04
C MET A 279 5.52 14.77 33.10
N GLU A 280 6.82 14.84 32.83
CA GLU A 280 7.78 15.46 33.78
C GLU A 280 7.55 16.96 33.94
N LEU A 281 7.13 17.67 32.88
CA LEU A 281 6.71 19.07 32.96
C LEU A 281 5.47 19.25 33.83
N ALA A 282 4.46 18.39 33.68
CA ALA A 282 3.26 18.40 34.52
C ALA A 282 3.59 18.14 35.99
N LYS A 283 4.50 17.20 36.27
CA LYS A 283 5.03 16.90 37.61
C LYS A 283 5.77 18.09 38.22
N CYS A 284 6.74 18.68 37.50
CA CYS A 284 7.44 19.89 37.96
C CYS A 284 6.47 21.05 38.25
N LYS A 285 5.39 21.20 37.46
CA LYS A 285 4.35 22.20 37.73
C LYS A 285 3.58 21.91 39.03
N VAL A 286 3.25 20.65 39.31
CA VAL A 286 2.63 20.25 40.60
C VAL A 286 3.59 20.51 41.76
N ASP A 287 4.87 20.19 41.61
CA ASP A 287 5.89 20.43 42.64
C ASP A 287 6.04 21.94 42.94
N ILE A 288 6.09 22.79 41.91
CA ILE A 288 6.09 24.26 42.06
C ILE A 288 4.82 24.75 42.77
N MET A 289 3.64 24.21 42.42
CA MET A 289 2.39 24.58 43.09
C MET A 289 2.37 24.17 44.57
N SER A 290 2.93 23.01 44.91
CA SER A 290 3.10 22.55 46.29
C SER A 290 4.08 23.43 47.07
N LEU A 291 5.24 23.73 46.50
CA LEU A 291 6.24 24.63 47.08
C LEU A 291 5.70 26.05 47.31
N ASN A 292 4.88 26.56 46.38
CA ASN A 292 4.22 27.87 46.55
C ASN A 292 3.21 27.85 47.70
N SER A 293 2.42 26.78 47.85
CA SER A 293 1.53 26.62 49.02
C SER A 293 2.33 26.62 50.33
N GLN A 294 3.40 25.83 50.40
CA GLN A 294 4.27 25.76 51.59
C GLN A 294 4.92 27.11 51.91
N LEU A 295 5.31 27.88 50.89
CA LEU A 295 5.85 29.23 51.06
C LEU A 295 4.80 30.20 51.61
N LEU A 296 3.56 30.16 51.11
CA LEU A 296 2.47 30.98 51.61
C LEU A 296 2.14 30.63 53.08
N ASP A 297 2.10 29.34 53.43
CA ASP A 297 1.90 28.88 54.80
C ASP A 297 3.03 29.36 55.73
N ALA A 298 4.29 29.28 55.29
CA ALA A 298 5.45 29.77 56.05
C ALA A 298 5.44 31.29 56.23
N ILE A 299 5.03 32.05 55.21
CA ILE A 299 4.83 33.51 55.29
C ILE A 299 3.73 33.84 56.30
N GLN A 300 2.60 33.12 56.26
CA GLN A 300 1.50 33.32 57.19
C GLN A 300 1.90 33.00 58.63
N GLN A 301 2.64 31.92 58.86
CA GLN A 301 3.19 31.59 60.18
C GLN A 301 4.15 32.67 60.68
N LYS A 302 5.09 33.14 59.85
CA LYS A 302 6.00 34.24 60.21
C LYS A 302 5.24 35.52 60.54
N PHE A 303 4.22 35.88 59.76
CA PHE A 303 3.39 37.06 60.00
C PHE A 303 2.64 36.97 61.33
N ASN A 304 2.04 35.82 61.63
CA ASN A 304 1.36 35.57 62.91
C ASN A 304 2.33 35.69 64.10
N LEU A 305 3.55 35.15 63.99
CA LEU A 305 4.59 35.28 65.02
C LEU A 305 5.08 36.73 65.18
N SER A 306 5.21 37.48 64.09
CA SER A 306 5.56 38.91 64.13
C SER A 306 4.49 39.73 64.84
N GLN A 307 3.20 39.49 64.59
CA GLN A 307 2.10 40.15 65.33
C GLN A 307 2.14 39.81 66.82
N GLN A 308 2.41 38.55 67.18
CA GLN A 308 2.55 38.17 68.58
C GLN A 308 3.71 38.91 69.24
N LEU A 309 4.88 38.97 68.59
CA LEU A 309 6.04 39.72 69.09
C LEU A 309 5.74 41.22 69.26
N GLU A 310 5.05 41.84 68.31
CA GLU A 310 4.62 43.24 68.40
C GLU A 310 3.65 43.46 69.58
N ALA A 311 2.69 42.55 69.79
CA ALA A 311 1.80 42.59 70.95
C ALA A 311 2.54 42.42 72.29
N TRP A 312 3.53 41.53 72.37
CA TRP A 312 4.39 41.38 73.55
C TRP A 312 5.24 42.64 73.80
N GLN A 313 5.80 43.24 72.75
CA GLN A 313 6.57 44.50 72.84
C GLN A 313 5.69 45.66 73.30
N PHE A 314 4.47 45.79 72.76
CA PHE A 314 3.51 46.80 73.17
C PHE A 314 3.10 46.64 74.64
N ALA A 315 2.78 45.42 75.07
CA ALA A 315 2.47 45.13 76.47
C ALA A 315 3.63 45.44 77.42
N SER A 316 4.87 45.05 77.06
CA SER A 316 6.07 45.37 77.83
C SER A 316 6.36 46.87 77.89
N SER A 317 6.10 47.60 76.80
CA SER A 317 6.28 49.06 76.75
C SER A 317 5.23 49.77 77.60
N GLY A 318 3.98 49.30 77.57
CA GLY A 318 2.91 49.79 78.44
C GLY A 318 3.18 49.54 79.92
N LEU A 319 3.76 48.39 80.28
CA LEU A 319 4.22 48.14 81.65
C LEU A 319 5.36 49.09 82.05
N PHE A 320 6.31 49.36 81.15
CA PHE A 320 7.41 50.29 81.42
C PHE A 320 6.95 51.75 81.61
N THR A 321 5.89 52.20 80.91
CA THR A 321 5.34 53.55 81.10
C THR A 321 4.38 53.67 82.28
N THR A 322 3.68 52.59 82.65
CA THR A 322 2.71 52.61 83.76
C THR A 322 3.32 52.30 85.12
N LEU A 323 4.47 51.59 85.20
CA LEU A 323 5.14 51.35 86.49
C LEU A 323 5.53 52.65 87.22
N PRO A 324 6.22 53.63 86.58
CA PRO A 324 6.60 54.87 87.26
C PRO A 324 5.39 55.69 87.66
N ALA A 325 4.33 55.73 86.83
CA ALA A 325 3.09 56.43 87.17
C ALA A 325 2.36 55.78 88.36
N LEU A 326 2.39 54.45 88.48
CA LEU A 326 1.85 53.74 89.63
C LEU A 326 2.72 53.96 90.89
N GLU A 327 4.05 54.02 90.74
CA GLU A 327 4.98 54.33 91.82
C GLU A 327 4.78 55.76 92.34
N ASP A 328 4.66 56.75 91.45
CA ASP A 328 4.30 58.14 91.76
C ASP A 328 2.91 58.24 92.43
N ASP A 329 1.90 57.52 91.94
CA ASP A 329 0.56 57.47 92.55
C ASP A 329 0.59 56.83 93.95
N ILE A 330 1.39 55.78 94.16
CA ILE A 330 1.58 55.12 95.46
C ILE A 330 2.32 56.06 96.42
N LEU A 331 3.41 56.71 95.99
CA LEU A 331 4.15 57.70 96.78
C LEU A 331 3.22 58.86 97.19
N ARG A 332 2.41 59.39 96.27
CA ARG A 332 1.41 60.42 96.56
C ARG A 332 0.35 59.96 97.56
N VAL A 333 -0.09 58.70 97.51
CA VAL A 333 -1.04 58.14 98.50
C VAL A 333 -0.37 57.96 99.86
N ILE A 334 0.90 57.55 99.91
CA ILE A 334 1.68 57.44 101.15
C ILE A 334 1.85 58.83 101.77
N ASP A 335 2.27 59.83 100.99
CA ASP A 335 2.40 61.22 101.45
C ASP A 335 1.07 61.78 101.95
N GLN A 336 -0.04 61.53 101.24
CA GLN A 336 -1.37 61.95 101.69
C GLN A 336 -1.77 61.28 103.01
N GLN A 337 -1.53 59.97 103.18
CA GLN A 337 -1.79 59.28 104.45
C GLN A 337 -0.90 59.81 105.58
N LEU A 338 0.33 60.23 105.28
CA LEU A 338 1.27 60.80 106.24
C LEU A 338 0.84 62.21 106.67
N ILE A 339 0.36 63.02 105.72
CA ILE A 339 -0.27 64.33 105.97
C ILE A 339 -1.56 64.16 106.80
N ASP A 340 -2.45 63.26 106.42
CA ASP A 340 -3.72 63.01 107.11
C ASP A 340 -3.48 62.50 108.54
N LYS A 341 -2.44 61.68 108.75
CA LYS A 341 -2.02 61.24 110.08
C LYS A 341 -1.51 62.40 110.96
N HIS A 342 -0.70 63.30 110.41
CA HIS A 342 -0.25 64.49 111.15
C HIS A 342 -1.37 65.51 111.41
N GLN A 343 -2.37 65.59 110.52
CA GLN A 343 -3.59 66.39 110.77
C GLN A 343 -4.48 65.74 111.84
N GLY A 344 -4.54 64.40 111.89
CA GLY A 344 -5.19 63.64 112.97
C GLY A 344 -4.52 63.83 114.34
N GLU A 345 -3.19 63.78 114.39
CA GLU A 345 -2.41 64.03 115.61
C GLU A 345 -2.55 65.46 116.15
N LEU A 346 -2.96 66.42 115.32
CA LEU A 346 -3.25 67.81 115.73
C LEU A 346 -4.71 68.03 116.20
N LEU A 347 -5.61 67.05 116.02
CA LEU A 347 -7.07 67.17 116.25
C LEU A 347 -7.72 65.94 116.92
N GLU A 348 -7.08 65.34 117.91
CA GLU A 348 -7.76 64.61 119.00
C GLU A 348 -7.71 65.48 120.28
N SER A 349 -8.76 65.71 121.07
CA SER A 349 -10.18 65.29 121.08
C SER A 349 -10.93 66.21 122.11
N PRO A 350 -12.23 66.08 122.48
CA PRO A 350 -13.30 65.24 121.91
C PRO A 350 -14.66 65.98 121.69
N ASN A 351 -15.68 65.17 121.33
CA ASN A 351 -17.13 65.34 121.54
C ASN A 351 -18.07 65.82 120.40
N SER A 352 -18.60 64.81 119.69
CA SER A 352 -20.01 64.35 119.83
C SER A 352 -21.18 65.02 119.07
N PHE A 353 -21.91 64.13 118.39
CA PHE A 353 -23.39 63.97 118.36
C PHE A 353 -24.22 64.37 117.11
N SER A 354 -24.67 63.33 116.39
CA SER A 354 -26.04 63.12 115.84
C SER A 354 -26.59 63.97 114.68
N GLY A 355 -27.31 63.33 113.73
CA GLY A 355 -28.40 64.01 113.01
C GLY A 355 -28.85 63.53 111.62
N ALA A 356 -29.68 62.48 111.55
CA ALA A 356 -30.78 62.29 110.58
C ALA A 356 -30.54 62.03 109.05
N LYS A 357 -31.65 61.60 108.42
CA LYS A 357 -31.90 61.06 107.04
C LYS A 357 -32.67 62.14 106.21
N PRO A 358 -33.03 62.01 104.88
CA PRO A 358 -33.47 60.80 104.19
C PRO A 358 -33.27 60.66 102.64
N ARG A 359 -33.95 59.63 102.10
CA ARG A 359 -33.96 59.00 100.75
C ARG A 359 -34.58 59.81 99.59
N THR A 360 -34.18 59.45 98.36
CA THR A 360 -35.04 59.26 97.15
C THR A 360 -34.26 58.38 96.13
N TYR A 361 -34.66 57.15 95.79
CA TYR A 361 -35.66 56.70 94.78
C TYR A 361 -35.36 57.04 93.31
N GLY A 362 -35.28 56.00 92.45
CA GLY A 362 -35.28 56.11 90.98
C GLY A 362 -34.75 54.84 90.30
N SER A 363 -35.59 54.11 89.56
CA SER A 363 -35.23 52.89 88.83
C SER A 363 -35.92 52.84 87.47
N SER A 364 -35.40 51.98 86.57
CA SER A 364 -35.99 51.49 85.31
C SER A 364 -35.97 52.40 84.07
N GLY A 365 -35.92 51.76 82.89
CA GLY A 365 -36.11 52.38 81.57
C GLY A 365 -35.21 51.76 80.49
N ALA A 366 -35.78 50.96 79.59
CA ALA A 366 -35.04 50.27 78.52
C ALA A 366 -35.56 50.64 77.11
N SER A 367 -34.64 50.64 76.13
CA SER A 367 -34.84 50.37 74.69
C SER A 367 -35.82 51.25 73.87
N SER A 368 -35.34 51.84 72.76
CA SER A 368 -35.55 51.31 71.39
C SER A 368 -35.47 52.37 70.25
N ARG A 369 -34.99 51.91 69.07
CA ARG A 369 -35.27 52.36 67.67
C ARG A 369 -34.51 53.51 66.97
N GLN A 370 -33.97 53.10 65.81
CA GLN A 370 -33.87 53.78 64.49
C GLN A 370 -32.87 54.95 64.32
N ALA A 371 -32.28 55.19 63.14
CA ALA A 371 -32.57 54.67 61.79
C ALA A 371 -31.31 54.36 60.94
N SER A 372 -31.52 53.76 59.78
CA SER A 372 -30.53 53.34 58.77
C SER A 372 -30.88 53.89 57.39
N HIS A 373 -29.92 54.32 56.55
CA HIS A 373 -30.01 54.17 55.08
C HIS A 373 -28.71 54.52 54.29
N LEU A 374 -28.54 53.90 53.11
CA LEU A 374 -27.59 54.17 51.99
C LEU A 374 -26.08 53.94 52.30
N SER A 375 -25.21 53.44 51.42
CA SER A 375 -25.26 52.81 50.06
C SER A 375 -23.81 52.35 49.72
N ASP A 376 -23.45 51.46 48.79
CA ASP A 376 -24.09 50.47 47.87
C ASP A 376 -22.95 49.49 47.43
N GLY A 377 -23.10 48.63 46.40
CA GLY A 377 -21.92 48.07 45.68
C GLY A 377 -21.89 46.58 45.27
N ASP A 378 -23.01 46.02 44.81
CA ASP A 378 -23.10 45.08 43.66
C ASP A 378 -22.09 43.90 43.49
N LYS A 379 -22.58 42.64 43.60
CA LYS A 379 -22.71 41.70 42.45
C LYS A 379 -23.34 40.35 42.78
N ARG A 380 -24.06 39.79 41.81
CA ARG A 380 -24.87 38.54 41.90
C ARG A 380 -24.24 37.37 41.13
N LEU A 381 -24.47 36.16 41.68
CA LEU A 381 -24.83 34.89 41.01
C LEU A 381 -24.01 34.41 39.80
N PHE A 382 -23.58 33.13 39.81
CA PHE A 382 -24.15 32.06 38.96
C PHE A 382 -23.66 30.66 39.39
N LEU A 383 -24.34 29.60 38.95
CA LEU A 383 -24.14 28.18 39.31
C LEU A 383 -23.82 27.32 38.07
N PHE A 384 -23.10 26.20 38.27
CA PHE A 384 -22.90 25.05 37.36
C PHE A 384 -22.22 25.34 35.98
N PHE A 385 -21.27 24.54 35.45
CA PHE A 385 -21.37 23.10 35.15
C PHE A 385 -20.00 22.49 34.75
N LYS A 386 -19.93 21.15 34.82
CA LYS A 386 -19.14 20.19 34.01
C LYS A 386 -17.59 20.23 34.01
N LYS A 387 -17.04 19.11 34.50
CA LYS A 387 -15.73 18.56 34.13
C LYS A 387 -15.88 17.68 32.89
N ASN A 388 -15.03 17.89 31.88
CA ASN A 388 -14.57 16.85 30.95
C ASN A 388 -13.12 16.56 31.33
#